data_AF-A0A5C8PHU8-F1
#
_entry.id   AF-A0A5C8PHU8-F1
#
_cell.length_a   1.000
_cell.length_b   1.000
_cell.length_c   1.000
_cell.angle_alpha   90.00
_cell.angle_beta   90.00
_cell.angle_gamma   90.00
#
_symmetry.space_group_name_H-M   'P 1'
#
loop_
_entity.id
_entity.type
_entity.pdbx_description
1 polymer ?
#
loop_
_entity_poly.entity_id
_entity_poly.type
_entity_poly.pdbx_seq_one_letter_code
_entity_poly.pdbx_strand_id
1 'polypeptide(L)'
;MPYVNREARDRLDAGGSPKTPGELNYKITRLVDEYLSRQELSYARLNEVVGVLECAKLELYRRVTAPYEDIKIAEDGDVYGILNSPKLQARPKSRG
;
A
#
# COMPACT_ATOMS: atom_id res chain seq x y z
N MET A 1 -13.37 12.54 3.58
CA MET A 1 -13.85 11.18 3.89
C MET A 1 -15.23 11.25 4.54
N PRO A 2 -16.34 11.05 3.81
CA PRO A 2 -17.69 11.23 4.35
C PRO A 2 -18.03 10.27 5.50
N TYR A 3 -17.38 9.10 5.54
CA TYR A 3 -17.68 8.04 6.52
C TYR A 3 -16.92 8.14 7.85
N VAL A 4 -15.93 9.03 7.98
CA VAL A 4 -15.25 9.27 9.26
C VAL A 4 -16.02 10.36 10.01
N ASN A 5 -16.66 9.99 11.12
CA ASN A 5 -17.45 10.90 11.94
C ASN A 5 -16.56 11.95 12.63
N ARG A 6 -17.18 13.00 13.19
CA ARG A 6 -16.45 14.14 13.77
C ARG A 6 -15.59 13.75 14.95
N GLU A 7 -16.12 12.95 15.88
CA GLU A 7 -15.39 12.45 17.05
C GLU A 7 -14.13 11.67 16.65
N ALA A 8 -14.21 10.83 15.62
CA ALA A 8 -13.06 10.12 15.08
C ALA A 8 -12.04 11.08 14.47
N ARG A 9 -12.46 12.13 13.75
CA ARG A 9 -11.53 13.15 13.21
C ARG A 9 -10.81 13.89 14.33
N ASP A 10 -11.54 14.40 15.32
CA ASP A 10 -10.97 15.14 16.45
C ASP A 10 -9.93 14.29 17.20
N ARG A 11 -10.24 13.01 17.43
CA ARG A 11 -9.29 12.04 18.03
C ARG A 11 -8.04 11.82 17.17
N LEU A 12 -8.19 11.70 15.85
CA LEU A 12 -7.08 11.45 14.94
C LEU A 12 -6.19 12.69 14.78
N ASP A 13 -6.79 13.88 14.72
CA ASP A 13 -6.11 15.17 14.65
C ASP A 13 -5.35 15.47 15.96
N ALA A 14 -5.85 14.98 17.10
CA ALA A 14 -5.14 15.02 18.38
C ALA A 14 -4.01 13.98 18.52
N GLY A 15 -3.65 13.27 17.44
CA GLY A 15 -2.55 12.30 17.41
C GLY A 15 -2.97 10.84 17.65
N GLY A 16 -4.26 10.55 17.74
CA GLY A 16 -4.77 9.19 17.89
C GLY A 16 -4.40 8.25 16.73
N SER A 17 -4.43 6.94 17.01
CA SER A 17 -4.20 5.89 16.01
C SER A 17 -5.49 5.53 15.24
N PRO A 18 -5.40 5.25 13.93
CA PRO A 18 -6.53 4.82 13.15
C PRO A 18 -6.95 3.39 13.54
N LYS A 19 -8.25 3.16 13.65
CA LYS A 19 -8.85 1.87 14.01
C LYS A 19 -9.57 1.17 12.85
N THR A 20 -9.82 1.91 11.77
CA THR A 20 -10.52 1.41 10.59
C THR A 20 -9.80 1.84 9.32
N PRO A 21 -10.03 1.17 8.18
CA PRO A 21 -9.49 1.60 6.88
C PRO A 21 -9.86 3.06 6.54
N GLY A 22 -11.08 3.49 6.90
CA GLY A 22 -11.52 4.87 6.70
C GLY A 22 -10.71 5.89 7.52
N GLU A 23 -10.42 5.56 8.78
CA GLU A 23 -9.58 6.39 9.65
C GLU A 23 -8.12 6.44 9.18
N LEU A 24 -7.57 5.31 8.72
CA LEU A 24 -6.22 5.28 8.14
C LEU A 24 -6.13 6.16 6.90
N ASN A 25 -7.12 6.03 6.00
CA ASN A 25 -7.21 6.87 4.81
C ASN A 25 -7.35 8.35 5.16
N TYR A 26 -8.13 8.68 6.19
CA TYR A 26 -8.21 10.04 6.71
C TYR A 26 -6.84 10.58 7.14
N LYS A 27 -6.05 9.84 7.94
CA LYS A 27 -4.70 10.29 8.35
C LYS A 27 -3.77 10.49 7.16
N ILE A 28 -3.76 9.56 6.20
CA ILE A 28 -2.96 9.71 4.97
C ILE A 28 -3.41 10.96 4.19
N THR A 29 -4.72 11.19 4.08
CA THR A 29 -5.27 12.39 3.43
C THR A 29 -4.83 13.66 4.15
N ARG A 30 -4.87 13.70 5.50
CA ARG A 30 -4.41 14.87 6.28
C ARG A 30 -2.91 15.12 6.10
N LEU A 31 -2.09 14.07 6.07
CA LEU A 31 -0.65 14.18 5.80
C LEU A 31 -0.38 14.78 4.41
N VAL A 32 -1.12 14.33 3.40
CA VAL A 32 -1.04 14.87 2.03
C VAL A 32 -1.49 16.33 1.98
N ASP A 33 -2.63 16.65 2.60
CA ASP A 33 -3.18 18.00 2.68
C ASP A 33 -2.17 18.96 3.34
N GLU A 34 -1.58 18.56 4.46
CA GLU A 34 -0.53 19.32 5.14
C GLU A 34 0.68 19.55 4.23
N TYR A 35 1.17 18.51 3.54
CA TYR A 35 2.31 18.62 2.62
C TYR A 35 2.02 19.58 1.45
N LEU A 36 0.82 19.50 0.87
CA LEU A 36 0.42 20.35 -0.25
C LEU A 36 0.20 21.79 0.18
N SER A 37 -0.30 22.04 1.39
CA SER A 37 -0.60 23.39 1.91
C SER A 37 0.62 24.32 2.04
N ARG A 38 1.84 23.77 1.98
CA ARG A 38 3.09 24.54 2.16
C ARG A 38 3.48 25.38 0.94
N GLN A 39 2.90 25.13 -0.23
CA GLN A 39 3.25 25.80 -1.48
C GLN A 39 2.02 25.88 -2.41
N GLU A 40 2.10 26.68 -3.46
CA GLU A 40 1.06 26.74 -4.48
C GLU A 40 0.86 25.37 -5.16
N LEU A 41 -0.41 25.06 -5.47
CA LEU A 41 -0.77 23.85 -6.18
C LEU A 41 -0.32 23.91 -7.64
N SER A 42 0.31 22.84 -8.09
CA SER A 42 0.67 22.65 -9.49
C SER A 42 0.51 21.19 -9.88
N TYR A 43 0.32 20.93 -11.17
CA TYR A 43 0.24 19.57 -11.71
C TYR A 43 1.47 18.73 -11.37
N ALA A 44 2.66 19.35 -11.40
CA ALA A 44 3.91 18.69 -11.03
C ALA A 44 3.88 18.20 -9.57
N ARG A 45 3.41 19.03 -8.63
CA ARG A 45 3.29 18.65 -7.21
C ARG A 45 2.24 17.57 -6.98
N LEU A 46 1.12 17.62 -7.68
CA LEU A 46 0.10 16.58 -7.60
C LEU A 46 0.66 15.22 -8.06
N ASN A 47 1.37 15.19 -9.19
CA ASN A 47 2.02 13.97 -9.68
C ASN A 47 3.12 13.47 -8.75
N GLU A 48 3.90 14.37 -8.13
CA GLU A 48 4.90 14.01 -7.13
C GLU A 48 4.26 13.27 -5.95
N VAL A 49 3.21 13.84 -5.35
CA VAL A 49 2.54 13.22 -4.19
C VAL A 49 1.92 11.88 -4.58
N VAL A 50 1.26 11.80 -5.75
CA VAL A 50 0.72 10.53 -6.26
C VAL A 50 1.84 9.49 -6.41
N GLY A 51 2.98 9.89 -7.00
CA GLY A 51 4.14 9.01 -7.13
C GLY A 51 4.67 8.50 -5.79
N VAL A 52 4.76 9.37 -4.78
CA VAL A 52 5.19 8.98 -3.42
C VAL A 52 4.23 7.98 -2.78
N LEU A 53 2.92 8.19 -2.92
CA LEU A 53 1.91 7.26 -2.40
C LEU A 53 1.97 5.89 -3.09
N GLU A 54 2.18 5.87 -4.41
CA GLU A 54 2.37 4.65 -5.18
C GLU A 54 3.62 3.89 -4.73
N CYS A 55 4.74 4.59 -4.54
CA CYS A 55 5.96 4.01 -3.98
C CYS A 55 5.73 3.41 -2.58
N ALA A 56 5.02 4.13 -1.70
CA ALA A 56 4.72 3.65 -0.35
C ALA A 56 3.84 2.38 -0.38
N LYS A 57 2.84 2.32 -1.26
CA LYS A 57 1.99 1.15 -1.48
C LYS A 57 2.81 -0.06 -1.96
N LEU A 58 3.69 0.15 -2.94
CA LEU A 58 4.56 -0.91 -3.47
C LEU A 58 5.51 -1.45 -2.41
N GLU A 59 6.08 -0.57 -1.58
CA GLU A 59 6.98 -0.98 -0.50
C GLU A 59 6.25 -1.75 0.61
N LEU A 60 5.01 -1.34 0.96
CA LEU A 60 4.13 -2.11 1.85
C LEU A 60 3.87 -3.51 1.30
N TYR A 61 3.50 -3.60 0.02
CA TYR A 61 3.24 -4.87 -0.63
C TYR A 61 4.48 -5.77 -0.61
N ARG A 62 5.63 -5.24 -1.04
CA ARG A 62 6.89 -5.98 -1.14
C ARG A 62 7.42 -6.47 0.20
N ARG A 63 7.32 -5.65 1.25
CA ARG A 63 7.97 -5.93 2.54
C ARG A 63 7.07 -6.55 3.59
N VAL A 64 5.76 -6.40 3.45
CA VAL A 64 4.79 -6.85 4.46
C VAL A 64 3.81 -7.84 3.84
N THR A 65 3.16 -7.47 2.74
CA THR A 65 2.13 -8.33 2.13
C THR A 65 2.72 -9.59 1.53
N ALA A 66 3.76 -9.49 0.69
CA ALA A 66 4.34 -10.65 0.03
C ALA A 66 4.86 -11.72 1.03
N PRO A 67 5.63 -11.38 2.08
CA PRO A 67 6.01 -12.37 3.09
C PRO A 67 4.84 -12.98 3.85
N TYR A 68 3.77 -12.20 4.09
CA TYR A 68 2.56 -12.71 4.71
C TYR A 68 1.83 -13.71 3.79
N GLU A 69 1.74 -13.41 2.50
CA GLU A 69 1.15 -14.31 1.50
C GLU A 69 1.99 -15.59 1.34
N ASP A 70 3.32 -15.51 1.38
CA ASP A 70 4.19 -16.69 1.37
C ASP A 70 3.90 -17.64 2.55
N ILE A 71 3.64 -17.09 3.74
CA ILE A 71 3.20 -17.87 4.91
C ILE A 71 1.84 -18.53 4.62
N LYS A 72 0.89 -17.78 4.06
CA LYS A 72 -0.44 -18.32 3.73
C LYS A 72 -0.42 -19.38 2.64
N ILE A 73 0.45 -19.24 1.65
CA ILE A 73 0.69 -20.26 0.64
C ILE A 73 1.27 -21.53 1.27
N ALA A 74 2.17 -21.41 2.25
CA ALA A 74 2.71 -22.57 2.97
C ALA A 74 1.67 -23.26 3.87
N GLU A 75 0.75 -22.49 4.47
CA GLU A 75 -0.32 -22.99 5.35
C GLU A 75 -1.48 -23.63 4.57
N ASP A 76 -2.00 -22.93 3.56
CA ASP A 76 -3.27 -23.24 2.89
C ASP A 76 -3.08 -23.70 1.42
N GLY A 77 -1.86 -23.62 0.89
CA GLY A 77 -1.54 -23.90 -0.51
C GLY A 77 -1.66 -22.68 -1.42
N ASP A 78 -1.03 -22.75 -2.60
CA ASP A 78 -1.11 -21.71 -3.62
C ASP A 78 -2.32 -21.93 -4.56
N VAL A 79 -2.96 -20.84 -4.98
CA VAL A 79 -4.05 -20.83 -5.95
C VAL A 79 -3.53 -20.82 -7.39
N TYR A 80 -2.34 -20.25 -7.64
CA TYR A 80 -1.82 -20.05 -8.98
C TYR A 80 -1.19 -21.31 -9.58
N GLY A 81 -2.02 -22.17 -10.18
CA GLY A 81 -1.57 -23.40 -10.85
C GLY A 81 -0.59 -23.20 -12.02
N ILE A 82 -0.50 -21.99 -12.59
CA ILE A 82 0.47 -21.65 -13.65
C ILE A 82 1.92 -21.83 -13.18
N LEU A 83 2.20 -21.61 -11.88
CA LEU A 83 3.53 -21.77 -11.30
C LEU A 83 3.99 -23.23 -11.31
N ASN A 84 3.05 -24.16 -11.35
CA ASN A 84 3.29 -25.60 -11.48
C ASN A 84 3.36 -26.08 -12.93
N SER A 85 3.29 -25.17 -13.92
CA SER A 85 3.35 -25.53 -15.33
C SER A 85 4.75 -26.03 -15.72
N PRO A 86 4.85 -27.13 -16.49
CA PRO A 86 6.13 -27.65 -17.00
C PRO A 86 6.96 -26.60 -17.75
N LYS A 87 6.31 -25.61 -18.37
CA LYS A 87 6.95 -24.52 -19.12
C LYS A 87 7.77 -23.57 -18.24
N LEU A 88 7.36 -23.37 -16.98
CA LEU A 88 8.04 -22.50 -16.01
C LEU A 88 9.07 -23.25 -15.16
N GLN A 89 8.90 -24.56 -14.99
CA GLN A 89 9.85 -25.42 -14.27
C GLN A 89 11.06 -25.86 -15.12
N ALA A 90 10.97 -25.72 -16.44
CA ALA A 90 12.09 -25.98 -17.35
C ALA A 90 13.19 -24.92 -17.17
N ARG A 91 14.11 -25.15 -16.23
CA ARG A 91 15.35 -24.37 -16.12
C ARG A 91 16.07 -24.36 -17.47
N PRO A 92 16.54 -23.21 -17.98
CA PRO A 92 17.44 -23.20 -19.12
C PRO A 92 18.69 -24.00 -18.73
N LYS A 93 19.04 -25.01 -19.54
CA LYS A 93 20.32 -25.72 -19.41
C LYS A 93 21.42 -24.65 -19.48
N SER A 94 22.20 -24.49 -18.41
CA SER A 94 23.40 -23.67 -18.42
C SER A 94 24.25 -24.10 -19.60
N ARG A 95 24.43 -23.21 -20.59
CA ARG A 95 25.42 -23.41 -21.64
C ARG A 95 26.78 -23.31 -20.95
N GLY A 96 27.47 -24.45 -20.86
CA GLY A 96 28.89 -24.49 -20.51
C GLY A 96 29.76 -23.95 -21.62
#